data_AF-A0A392TPM7-F1
#
_entry.id   AF-A0A392TPM7-F1
#
_cell.length_a   1.000
_cell.length_b   1.000
_cell.length_c   1.000
_cell.angle_alpha   90.00
_cell.angle_beta   90.00
_cell.angle_gamma   90.00
#
_symmetry.space_group_name_H-M   'P 1'
#
loop_
_entity.id
_entity.type
_entity.pdbx_description
1 polymer ?
#
loop_
_entity_poly.entity_id
_entity_poly.type
_entity_poly.pdbx_seq_one_letter_code
_entity_poly.pdbx_strand_id
1 'polypeptide(L)' 'MKEDKCFRCGKLGHMADVCREEVVCFNCGEGGHKSPECKKSKKMIGKVFSLSGEGADQADNLIR' A
#
# COMPACT_ATOMS: atom_id res chain seq x y z
N MET A 1 -11.14 13.94 18.58
CA MET A 1 -11.52 12.52 18.72
C MET A 1 -10.47 11.71 17.97
N LYS A 2 -9.67 10.90 18.66
CA LYS A 2 -8.71 10.01 17.99
C LYS A 2 -9.48 8.74 17.66
N GLU A 3 -9.69 8.49 16.38
CA GLU A 3 -10.33 7.26 15.96
C GLU A 3 -9.25 6.18 15.90
N ASP A 4 -9.34 5.22 16.82
CA ASP A 4 -8.35 4.15 16.92
C ASP A 4 -8.47 3.24 15.70
N LYS A 5 -7.39 3.25 14.91
CA LYS A 5 -7.22 2.36 13.78
C LYS A 5 -6.78 1.00 14.27
N CYS A 6 -7.53 -0.02 13.88
CA CYS A 6 -7.16 -1.39 14.13
C CYS A 6 -5.90 -1.77 13.36
N PHE A 7 -4.81 -2.08 14.07
CA PHE A 7 -3.57 -2.61 13.49
C PHE A 7 -3.66 -4.09 13.06
N ARG A 8 -4.85 -4.69 13.11
CA ARG A 8 -5.09 -6.04 12.59
C ARG A 8 -5.78 -5.97 11.23
N CYS A 9 -6.92 -5.29 11.12
CA CYS A 9 -7.68 -5.22 9.86
C CYS A 9 -7.70 -3.83 9.18
N GLY A 10 -7.14 -2.80 9.80
CA GLY A 10 -7.09 -1.43 9.25
C GLY A 10 -8.38 -0.62 9.40
N LYS A 11 -9.47 -1.20 9.93
CA LYS A 11 -10.74 -0.52 10.19
C LYS A 11 -10.66 0.40 11.42
N LEU A 12 -11.48 1.43 11.43
CA LEU A 12 -11.62 2.40 12.52
C LEU A 12 -12.71 1.96 13.51
N GLY A 13 -12.65 2.45 14.74
CA GLY A 13 -13.68 2.22 15.78
C GLY A 13 -13.42 1.02 16.70
N HIS A 14 -12.29 0.31 16.53
CA HIS A 14 -11.86 -0.73 17.45
C HIS A 14 -10.34 -0.92 17.43
N MET A 15 -9.80 -1.51 18.50
CA MET A 15 -8.38 -1.82 18.61
C MET A 15 -8.04 -3.23 18.11
N ALA A 16 -6.76 -3.46 17.81
CA ALA A 16 -6.26 -4.77 17.35
C ALA A 16 -6.44 -5.91 18.36
N ASP A 17 -6.63 -5.56 19.64
CA ASP A 17 -6.85 -6.50 20.75
C ASP A 17 -8.26 -7.12 20.71
N VAL A 18 -9.27 -6.30 20.39
CA VAL A 18 -10.68 -6.72 20.26
C VAL A 18 -11.08 -7.12 18.84
N CYS A 19 -10.15 -7.02 17.89
CA CYS A 19 -10.42 -7.31 16.48
C CYS A 19 -10.62 -8.82 16.26
N ARG A 20 -11.79 -9.18 15.71
CA ARG A 20 -12.16 -10.56 15.34
C ARG A 20 -11.92 -10.88 13.86
N GLU A 21 -11.40 -9.93 13.09
CA GLU A 21 -11.16 -10.11 11.67
C GLU A 21 -9.75 -10.61 11.39
N GLU A 22 -9.56 -11.07 10.15
CA GLU A 22 -8.26 -11.49 9.65
C GLU A 22 -7.24 -10.36 9.63
N VAL A 23 -5.98 -10.74 9.76
CA VAL A 23 -4.89 -9.78 9.70
C VAL A 23 -4.68 -9.32 8.27
N VAL A 24 -4.76 -8.02 8.06
CA VAL A 24 -4.54 -7.35 6.78
C VAL A 24 -3.14 -6.75 6.78
N CYS A 25 -2.44 -6.99 5.69
CA CYS A 25 -1.11 -6.47 5.50
C CYS A 25 -1.15 -4.97 5.17
N PHE A 26 -0.54 -4.13 6.00
CA PHE A 26 -0.44 -2.69 5.71
C PHE A 26 0.53 -2.35 4.56
N ASN A 27 1.24 -3.35 4.02
CA ASN A 27 2.10 -3.16 2.86
C ASN A 27 1.35 -3.34 1.54
N CYS A 28 0.53 -4.41 1.44
CA CYS A 28 -0.14 -4.76 0.19
C CYS A 28 -1.68 -4.68 0.23
N GLY A 29 -2.27 -4.51 1.40
CA GLY A 29 -3.72 -4.48 1.60
C GLY A 29 -4.40 -5.85 1.59
N GLU A 30 -3.65 -6.95 1.50
CA GLU A 30 -4.22 -8.30 1.49
C GLU A 30 -4.27 -8.92 2.88
N GLY A 31 -5.29 -9.74 3.11
CA GLY A 31 -5.45 -10.53 4.31
C GLY A 31 -4.42 -11.66 4.46
N GLY A 32 -4.44 -12.31 5.62
CA GLY A 32 -3.66 -13.52 5.92
C GLY A 32 -2.22 -13.30 6.39
N HIS A 33 -1.68 -12.08 6.37
CA HIS A 33 -0.32 -11.82 6.86
C HIS A 33 -0.10 -10.38 7.32
N LYS A 34 0.95 -10.14 8.12
CA LYS A 34 1.37 -8.79 8.56
C LYS A 34 2.41 -8.19 7.62
N SER A 35 2.61 -6.88 7.68
CA SER A 35 3.68 -6.18 6.95
C SER A 35 5.09 -6.80 7.04
N PRO A 36 5.57 -7.28 8.21
CA PRO A 36 6.86 -8.00 8.29
C PRO A 36 6.87 -9.34 7.55
N GLU A 37 5.73 -10.01 7.42
CA GLU A 37 5.60 -11.31 6.73
C GLU A 37 5.18 -11.14 5.26
N CYS A 38 5.02 -9.90 4.81
CA CYS A 38 4.66 -9.61 3.44
C CYS A 38 5.80 -10.00 2.51
N LYS A 39 5.56 -11.00 1.66
CA LYS A 39 6.47 -11.39 0.59
C LYS A 39 6.54 -10.37 -0.54
N LYS A 40 5.60 -9.42 -0.63
CA LYS A 40 5.72 -8.31 -1.56
C LYS A 40 6.84 -7.40 -1.07
N SER A 41 7.77 -7.10 -1.96
CA SER A 41 8.81 -6.10 -1.73
C SER A 41 8.15 -4.86 -1.17
N LYS A 42 8.63 -4.38 0.00
CA LYS A 42 8.08 -3.18 0.64
C LYS A 42 7.95 -2.14 -0.45
N LYS A 43 6.73 -1.77 -0.84
CA LYS A 43 6.54 -0.61 -1.71
C LYS A 43 7.06 0.54 -0.88
N MET A 44 8.33 0.88 -1.08
CA MET A 44 8.92 2.07 -0.56
C MET A 44 8.12 3.16 -1.24
N ILE A 45 7.02 3.57 -0.61
CA ILE A 45 6.50 4.93 -0.71
C ILE A 45 7.54 5.82 0.00
N GLY A 46 8.78 5.73 -0.49
CA GLY A 46 9.61 6.88 -0.58
C GLY A 46 8.83 7.77 -1.52
N LYS A 47 8.28 8.85 -0.97
CA LYS A 47 8.12 10.06 -1.75
C LYS A 47 9.53 10.39 -2.26
N VAL A 48 9.93 9.76 -3.36
CA VAL A 48 10.95 10.34 -4.22
C VAL A 48 10.26 11.60 -4.71
N PHE A 49 10.75 12.74 -4.25
CA PHE A 49 10.41 14.01 -4.86
C PHE A 49 11.02 14.00 -6.28
N SER A 50 10.41 13.24 -7.19
CA SER A 50 10.71 13.34 -8.61
C SER A 50 9.99 14.59 -9.11
N LEU A 51 10.64 15.75 -8.93
CA LEU A 51 10.47 16.80 -9.93
C LEU A 51 11.10 16.25 -11.22
N SER A 52 10.26 16.15 -12.27
CA SER A 52 10.61 15.86 -13.67
C SER A 52 10.80 14.40 -14.08
N GLY A 53 10.19 14.03 -15.23
CA GLY A 53 10.68 12.93 -16.05
C GLY A 53 9.61 12.06 -16.74
N GLU A 54 8.97 12.61 -17.77
CA GLU A 54 8.65 11.92 -19.03
C GLU A 54 7.64 10.75 -19.01
N GLY A 55 6.41 11.07 -19.43
CA GLY A 55 5.50 10.07 -19.98
C GLY A 55 5.95 9.68 -21.38
N ALA A 56 6.38 8.43 -21.53
CA ALA A 56 6.51 7.79 -22.83
C ALA A 56 5.11 7.56 -23.42
N ASP A 57 4.71 8.42 -24.36
CA ASP A 57 3.69 8.06 -25.34
C ASP A 57 4.38 7.64 -26.64
N GLN A 58 3.85 6.56 -27.19
CA GLN A 58 4.53 5.63 -28.06
C GLN A 58 4.72 6.14 -29.50
N ALA A 59 5.66 5.49 -30.19
CA ALA A 59 5.87 5.47 -31.63
C ALA A 59 4.55 5.59 -32.43
N ASP A 60 4.51 6.28 -33.57
CA ASP A 60 5.13 5.81 -34.81
C ASP A 60 5.08 6.92 -35.86
N ASN A 61 6.23 7.45 -36.27
CA ASN A 61 6.34 8.35 -37.42
C ASN A 61 6.89 7.52 -38.58
N LEU A 62 6.01 6.96 -39.42
CA LEU A 62 6.37 6.38 -40.71
C LEU A 62 7.15 7.42 -41.53
N ILE A 63 8.45 7.19 -41.70
CA ILE A 63 9.25 7.91 -42.68
C ILE A 63 9.07 7.23 -44.04
N ARG A 64 8.42 8.00 -44.94
CA ARG A 64 8.55 8.01 -46.40
C ARG A 64 7.84 6.94 -47.23
#